data_AF-A0A6N7EPN6-F1
#
_entry.id   AF-A0A6N7EPN6-F1
#
_cell.length_a   1.000
_cell.length_b   1.000
_cell.length_c   1.000
_cell.angle_alpha   90.00
_cell.angle_beta   90.00
_cell.angle_gamma   90.00
#
_symmetry.space_group_name_H-M   'P 1'
#
loop_
_entity.id
_entity.type
_entity.pdbx_description
1 polymer ?
#
loop_
_entity_poly.entity_id
_entity_poly.type
_entity_poly.pdbx_seq_one_letter_code
_entity_poly.pdbx_strand_id
1 'polypeptide(L)'
;MRDDETRKMAVMNRWLDEVCTELGVDRTLMTSSTSPLLRLIGEVAHGPSRPGAPLTAFLVGLAAATAATDRAGQEAAVAERIDAVSRLVERWTAENAPEDEDGGR
;
A
#
# COMPACT_ATOMS: atom_id res chain seq x y z
N MET A 1 20.18 14.87 8.00
CA MET A 1 18.86 14.45 7.43
C MET A 1 18.94 13.09 6.75
N ARG A 2 19.90 12.83 5.84
CA ARG A 2 20.07 11.50 5.22
C ARG A 2 20.32 10.36 6.23
N ASP A 3 21.15 10.60 7.25
CA ASP A 3 21.46 9.59 8.28
C ASP A 3 20.26 9.19 9.14
N ASP A 4 19.30 10.11 9.34
CA ASP A 4 18.06 9.85 10.08
C ASP A 4 17.12 8.94 9.28
N GLU A 5 16.98 9.19 7.98
CA GLU A 5 16.18 8.37 7.08
C GLU A 5 16.74 6.95 6.95
N THR A 6 18.05 6.81 6.80
CA THR A 6 18.72 5.50 6.79
C THR A 6 18.45 4.73 8.08
N ARG A 7 18.49 5.41 9.23
CA ARG A 7 18.19 4.79 10.53
C ARG A 7 16.73 4.34 10.61
N LYS A 8 15.78 5.17 10.19
CA LYS A 8 14.34 4.81 10.19
C LYS A 8 14.07 3.59 9.31
N MET A 9 14.65 3.55 8.11
CA MET A 9 14.50 2.41 7.20
C MET A 9 15.10 1.13 7.79
N ALA A 10 16.23 1.22 8.50
CA ALA A 10 16.80 0.06 9.19
C ALA A 10 15.88 -0.45 10.32
N VAL A 11 15.31 0.44 11.12
CA VAL A 11 14.35 0.09 12.19
C VAL A 11 13.09 -0.55 11.60
N MET A 12 12.53 0.02 10.53
CA MET A 12 11.37 -0.54 9.84
C MET A 12 11.65 -1.96 9.33
N ASN A 13 12.78 -2.18 8.65
CA ASN A 13 13.12 -3.49 8.13
C ASN A 13 13.26 -4.52 9.25
N ARG A 14 13.96 -4.19 10.35
CA ARG A 14 14.09 -5.07 11.51
C ARG A 14 12.73 -5.41 12.13
N TRP A 15 11.86 -4.41 12.28
CA TRP A 15 10.51 -4.63 12.79
C TRP A 15 9.70 -5.56 11.89
N LEU A 16 9.77 -5.37 10.56
CA LEU A 16 9.08 -6.25 9.61
C LEU A 16 9.61 -7.68 9.64
N ASP A 17 10.91 -7.88 9.87
CA ASP A 17 11.51 -9.20 10.02
C ASP A 17 10.99 -9.92 11.29
N GLU A 18 10.86 -9.19 12.41
CA GLU A 18 10.27 -9.70 13.65
C GLU A 18 8.79 -10.07 13.45
N VAL A 19 8.00 -9.22 12.80
CA VAL A 19 6.58 -9.51 12.47
C VAL A 19 6.45 -10.71 11.54
N CYS A 20 7.28 -10.81 10.50
CA CYS A 20 7.26 -11.95 9.59
C CYS A 20 7.59 -13.26 10.32
N THR A 21 8.54 -13.21 11.25
CA THR A 21 8.92 -14.36 12.07
C THR A 21 7.76 -14.80 12.97
N GLU A 22 7.12 -13.85 13.67
CA GLU A 22 5.99 -14.13 14.56
C GLU A 22 4.79 -14.71 13.80
N LEU A 23 4.50 -14.19 12.60
CA LEU A 23 3.34 -14.59 11.80
C LEU A 23 3.61 -15.79 10.87
N GLY A 24 4.85 -16.27 10.80
CA GLY A 24 5.25 -17.34 9.88
C GLY A 24 5.14 -16.96 8.41
N VAL A 25 5.36 -15.68 8.07
CA VAL A 25 5.28 -15.15 6.70
C VAL A 25 6.68 -15.03 6.10
N ASP A 26 6.84 -15.44 4.85
CA ASP A 26 8.09 -15.25 4.11
C ASP A 26 8.29 -13.78 3.73
N ARG A 27 9.29 -13.13 4.37
CA ARG A 27 9.66 -11.73 4.16
C ARG A 27 9.96 -11.36 2.72
N THR A 28 10.37 -12.33 1.90
CA THR A 28 10.69 -12.08 0.49
C THR A 28 9.45 -11.91 -0.37
N LEU A 29 8.25 -12.25 0.11
CA LEU A 29 6.98 -12.00 -0.61
C LEU A 29 6.69 -10.51 -0.81
N MET A 30 7.15 -9.67 0.12
CA MET A 30 6.86 -8.23 0.10
C MET A 30 7.97 -7.39 -0.54
N THR A 31 9.11 -7.98 -0.93
CA THR A 31 10.26 -7.24 -1.47
C THR A 31 9.88 -6.40 -2.69
N SER A 32 9.18 -6.99 -3.66
CA SER A 32 8.76 -6.32 -4.90
C SER A 32 7.56 -5.38 -4.71
N SER A 33 6.76 -5.60 -3.67
CA SER A 33 5.51 -4.86 -3.42
C SER A 33 5.64 -3.75 -2.37
N THR A 34 6.76 -3.66 -1.64
CA THR A 34 6.94 -2.68 -0.55
C THR A 34 6.73 -1.25 -1.05
N SER A 35 7.50 -0.79 -2.04
CA SER A 35 7.39 0.58 -2.54
C SER A 35 6.03 0.87 -3.21
N PRO A 36 5.50 0.01 -4.08
CA PRO A 36 4.15 0.19 -4.64
C PRO A 36 3.05 0.27 -3.57
N LEU A 37 3.11 -0.59 -2.54
CA LEU A 37 2.13 -0.58 -1.46
C LEU A 37 2.23 0.71 -0.64
N LEU A 38 3.43 1.13 -0.23
CA LEU A 38 3.60 2.38 0.52
C LEU A 38 3.11 3.61 -0.26
N ARG A 39 3.34 3.63 -1.59
CA ARG A 39 2.79 4.67 -2.47
C ARG A 39 1.27 4.66 -2.45
N LEU A 40 0.64 3.50 -2.67
CA LEU A 40 -0.83 3.36 -2.64
C LEU A 40 -1.41 3.83 -1.31
N ILE A 41 -0.79 3.48 -0.19
CA ILE A 41 -1.24 3.91 1.14
C ILE A 41 -1.11 5.43 1.30
N GLY A 42 -0.06 6.02 0.75
CA GLY A 42 0.07 7.47 0.59
C GLY A 42 -1.07 8.07 -0.22
N GLU A 43 -1.39 7.51 -1.39
CA GLU A 43 -2.49 7.97 -2.25
C GLU A 43 -3.84 7.91 -1.53
N VAL A 44 -4.15 6.80 -0.84
CA VAL A 44 -5.39 6.68 -0.06
C VAL A 44 -5.46 7.66 1.10
N ALA A 45 -4.32 7.89 1.77
CA ALA A 45 -4.25 8.81 2.90
C ALA A 45 -4.39 10.28 2.50
N HIS A 46 -3.90 10.66 1.32
CA HIS A 46 -4.10 12.02 0.78
C HIS A 46 -5.44 12.15 0.05
N GLY A 47 -5.95 11.04 -0.49
CA GLY A 47 -7.27 10.91 -1.08
C GLY A 47 -8.30 10.34 -0.10
N PRO A 48 -9.15 9.37 -0.50
CA PRO A 48 -10.47 9.13 0.06
C PRO A 48 -10.62 9.16 1.59
N SER A 49 -9.63 8.65 2.32
CA SER A 49 -9.67 8.63 3.79
C SER A 49 -8.33 8.26 4.39
N ARG A 50 -7.81 9.10 5.30
CA ARG A 50 -6.62 8.79 6.13
C ARG A 50 -6.79 7.49 6.93
N PRO A 51 -7.88 7.26 7.68
CA PRO A 51 -8.16 5.95 8.30
C PRO A 51 -8.31 4.80 7.30
N GLY A 52 -8.74 5.09 6.06
CA GLY A 52 -8.87 4.10 5.00
C GLY A 52 -7.55 3.50 4.55
N ALA A 53 -6.44 4.23 4.71
CA ALA A 53 -5.12 3.79 4.25
C ALA A 53 -4.70 2.42 4.85
N PRO A 54 -4.59 2.23 6.19
CA PRO A 54 -4.25 0.92 6.74
C PRO A 54 -5.27 -0.19 6.40
N LEU A 55 -6.55 0.15 6.27
CA LEU A 55 -7.60 -0.81 5.90
C LEU A 55 -7.45 -1.28 4.44
N THR A 56 -7.01 -0.40 3.55
CA THR A 56 -6.69 -0.75 2.17
C THR A 56 -5.52 -1.74 2.08
N ALA A 57 -4.44 -1.54 2.84
CA ALA A 57 -3.33 -2.51 2.87
C ALA A 57 -3.81 -3.89 3.33
N PHE A 58 -4.63 -3.94 4.37
CA PHE A 58 -5.23 -5.18 4.85
C PHE A 58 -6.05 -5.89 3.76
N LEU A 59 -6.92 -5.16 3.05
CA LEU A 59 -7.76 -5.73 1.99
C LEU A 59 -6.94 -6.21 0.79
N VAL A 60 -5.89 -5.48 0.39
CA VAL A 60 -4.96 -5.91 -0.67
C VAL A 60 -4.32 -7.24 -0.30
N GLY A 61 -3.79 -7.37 0.92
CA GLY A 61 -3.19 -8.60 1.41
C GLY A 61 -4.19 -9.75 1.46
N LEU A 62 -5.39 -9.52 2.01
CA LEU A 62 -6.44 -10.52 2.11
C LEU A 62 -6.89 -11.04 0.74
N ALA A 63 -7.14 -10.12 -0.21
CA ALA A 63 -7.58 -10.48 -1.57
C ALA A 63 -6.49 -11.18 -2.39
N ALA A 64 -5.21 -10.87 -2.15
CA ALA A 64 -4.10 -11.57 -2.78
C ALA A 64 -3.93 -13.00 -2.23
N ALA A 65 -4.08 -13.17 -0.91
CA ALA A 65 -3.99 -14.48 -0.25
C ALA A 65 -5.07 -15.46 -0.75
N THR A 66 -6.24 -14.97 -1.16
CA THR A 66 -7.30 -15.81 -1.73
C THR A 66 -7.14 -16.12 -3.23
N ALA A 67 -6.26 -15.41 -3.93
CA ALA A 67 -6.13 -15.50 -5.39
C ALA A 67 -5.15 -16.58 -5.87
N ALA A 68 -4.19 -16.96 -5.03
CA ALA A 68 -3.16 -17.94 -5.36
C ALA A 68 -2.70 -18.73 -4.14
N THR A 69 -2.32 -19.99 -4.37
CA THR A 69 -1.83 -20.91 -3.34
C THR A 69 -0.31 -21.07 -3.34
N ASP A 70 0.35 -20.75 -4.46
CA ASP A 70 1.80 -20.73 -4.55
C ASP A 70 2.36 -19.29 -4.40
N ARG A 71 3.65 -19.25 -4.05
CA ARG A 71 4.39 -18.01 -3.77
C ARG A 71 4.38 -17.03 -4.95
N ALA A 72 4.65 -17.52 -6.16
CA ALA A 72 4.78 -16.66 -7.33
C ALA A 72 3.43 -16.03 -7.70
N GLY A 73 2.36 -16.81 -7.60
CA GLY A 73 0.99 -16.34 -7.78
C GLY A 73 0.58 -15.35 -6.69
N GLN A 74 0.99 -15.55 -5.43
CA GLN A 74 0.71 -14.59 -4.35
C GLN A 74 1.39 -13.24 -4.60
N GLU A 75 2.67 -13.24 -4.98
CA GLU A 75 3.40 -12.00 -5.30
C GLU A 75 2.77 -11.26 -6.49
N ALA A 76 2.41 -11.99 -7.56
CA ALA A 76 1.71 -11.43 -8.71
C ALA A 76 0.33 -10.89 -8.32
N ALA A 77 -0.42 -11.60 -7.49
CA ALA A 77 -1.73 -11.16 -7.02
C ALA A 77 -1.63 -9.88 -6.18
N VAL A 78 -0.63 -9.75 -5.30
CA VAL A 78 -0.42 -8.50 -4.55
C VAL A 78 -0.21 -7.33 -5.51
N ALA A 79 0.67 -7.49 -6.51
CA ALA A 79 0.92 -6.44 -7.51
C ALA A 79 -0.35 -6.07 -8.28
N GLU A 80 -1.12 -7.06 -8.75
CA GLU A 80 -2.39 -6.84 -9.46
C GLU A 80 -3.41 -6.08 -8.59
N ARG A 81 -3.52 -6.43 -7.29
CA ARG A 81 -4.44 -5.75 -6.36
C ARG A 81 -4.00 -4.32 -6.08
N ILE A 82 -2.69 -4.07 -5.91
CA ILE A 82 -2.16 -2.71 -5.76
C ILE A 82 -2.56 -1.87 -6.98
N ASP A 83 -2.32 -2.37 -8.19
CA ASP A 83 -2.64 -1.66 -9.43
C ASP A 83 -4.14 -1.41 -9.59
N ALA A 84 -4.98 -2.40 -9.26
CA ALA A 84 -6.43 -2.27 -9.30
C ALA A 84 -6.94 -1.18 -8.35
N VAL A 85 -6.39 -1.13 -7.12
CA VAL A 85 -6.79 -0.15 -6.12
C VAL A 85 -6.22 1.24 -6.44
N SER A 86 -4.99 1.37 -6.93
CA SER A 86 -4.46 2.68 -7.36
C SER A 86 -5.34 3.30 -8.45
N ARG A 87 -5.76 2.53 -9.47
CA ARG A 87 -6.71 3.02 -10.48
C ARG A 87 -8.06 3.43 -9.87
N LEU A 88 -8.51 2.74 -8.81
CA LEU A 88 -9.74 3.11 -8.11
C LEU A 88 -9.58 4.43 -7.35
N VAL A 89 -8.45 4.63 -6.67
CA VAL A 89 -8.14 5.88 -5.96
C VAL A 89 -8.04 7.06 -6.93
N GLU A 90 -7.40 6.87 -8.08
CA GLU A 90 -7.31 7.88 -9.15
C GLU A 90 -8.71 8.32 -9.61
N ARG A 91 -9.59 7.36 -9.94
CA ARG A 91 -10.98 7.66 -10.34
C ARG A 91 -11.76 8.35 -9.22
N TRP A 92 -11.69 7.83 -8.00
CA TRP A 92 -12.38 8.41 -6.85
C TRP A 92 -11.94 9.85 -6.63
N THR A 93 -10.63 10.13 -6.72
CA THR A 93 -10.08 11.47 -6.50
C THR A 93 -10.50 12.43 -7.61
N ALA A 94 -10.57 11.97 -8.86
CA ALA A 94 -11.08 12.78 -9.98
C ALA A 94 -12.58 13.10 -9.83
N GLU A 95 -13.38 12.14 -9.38
CA GLU A 95 -14.83 12.30 -9.18
C GLU A 95 -15.18 13.15 -7.94
N ASN A 96 -14.29 13.20 -6.95
CA ASN A 96 -14.49 13.92 -5.69
C ASN A 96 -13.52 15.11 -5.54
N ALA A 97 -12.88 15.54 -6.63
CA ALA A 97 -12.09 16.76 -6.62
C ALA A 97 -13.03 17.92 -6.28
N PRO A 98 -12.63 18.85 -5.40
CA PRO A 98 -13.45 20.03 -5.15
C PRO A 98 -13.71 20.72 -6.48
N GLU A 99 -14.98 20.99 -6.80
CA GLU A 99 -15.31 21.86 -7.92
C GLU A 99 -14.58 23.17 -7.69
N ASP A 100 -13.80 23.62 -8.68
CA ASP A 100 -13.16 24.92 -8.64
C ASP A 100 -14.21 25.95 -8.22
N GLU A 101 -13.99 26.60 -7.06
CA GLU A 101 -14.78 27.77 -6.69
C GLU A 101 -14.55 28.79 -7.81
N ASP A 102 -15.48 28.80 -8.75
CA ASP A 102 -15.61 29.77 -9.81
C ASP A 102 -15.30 31.14 -9.24
N GLY A 103 -14.39 31.84 -9.90
CA GLY A 103 -13.88 33.16 -9.56
C GLY A 103 -14.97 34.22 -9.63
N GLY A 104 -15.92 34.13 -8.70
CA GLY A 104 -17.00 35.08 -8.51
C GLY A 104 -16.52 36.27 -7.70
N ARG A 105 -15.90 37.23 -8.38
CA ARG A 105 -16.16 38.66 -8.16
C ARG A 105 -15.70 39.52 -9.33
#